data_AF-A0A2T6DNF7-F1
#
_entry.id   AF-A0A2T6DNF7-F1
#
_cell.length_a   1.000
_cell.length_b   1.000
_cell.length_c   1.000
_cell.angle_alpha   90.00
_cell.angle_beta   90.00
_cell.angle_gamma   90.00
#
_symmetry.space_group_name_H-M   'P 1'
#
loop_
_entity.id
_entity.type
_entity.pdbx_description
1 polymer ?
#
loop_
_entity_poly.entity_id
_entity_poly.type
_entity_poly.pdbx_seq_one_letter_code
_entity_poly.pdbx_strand_id
1 'polypeptide(L)'
;MATIPDQFDLGVRRARLAADPDEQMEILMGALLARAEWYFLNIGTRHAPEAARVDMDDGPYLLLFTSPDKLHNLTDLRRGCREDYESPAPMPNFSIPCLKAVDYCLGLGDAALAAAPSAPGGAAVVRGLFINPGDYAFAVPMERFRQYITDWRERGGHLGQGFLIPNTSTEEDDFYQEHGL
;
A
#
# COMPACT_ATOMS: atom_id res chain seq x y z
N MET A 1 -15.89 17.89 7.18
CA MET A 1 -15.08 18.71 6.25
C MET A 1 -14.48 17.75 5.25
N ALA A 2 -14.51 18.07 3.94
CA ALA A 2 -13.84 17.24 2.95
C ALA A 2 -12.32 17.35 3.17
N THR A 3 -11.65 16.23 3.38
CA THR A 3 -10.19 16.16 3.50
C THR A 3 -9.57 16.52 2.15
N ILE A 4 -8.54 17.35 2.15
CA ILE A 4 -7.76 17.66 0.94
C ILE A 4 -7.16 16.34 0.44
N PRO A 5 -7.39 15.96 -0.85
CA PRO A 5 -6.86 14.71 -1.39
C PRO A 5 -5.34 14.77 -1.40
N ASP A 6 -4.68 13.74 -0.86
CA ASP A 6 -3.22 13.66 -0.94
C ASP A 6 -2.75 13.22 -2.34
N GLN A 7 -1.45 13.33 -2.62
CA GLN A 7 -0.88 12.92 -3.92
C GLN A 7 -1.24 11.47 -4.31
N PHE A 8 -1.46 10.61 -3.32
CA PHE A 8 -1.88 9.25 -3.57
C PHE A 8 -3.35 9.18 -4.03
N ASP A 9 -4.25 9.92 -3.36
CA ASP A 9 -5.64 10.04 -3.77
C ASP A 9 -5.80 10.64 -5.19
N LEU A 10 -4.94 11.58 -5.57
CA LEU A 10 -4.87 12.13 -6.94
C LEU A 10 -4.41 11.05 -7.95
N GLY A 11 -3.39 10.28 -7.60
CA GLY A 11 -2.95 9.11 -8.37
C GLY A 11 -4.07 8.09 -8.57
N VAL A 12 -4.87 7.79 -7.54
CA VAL A 12 -6.02 6.88 -7.64
C VAL A 12 -7.08 7.41 -8.59
N ARG A 13 -7.42 8.71 -8.50
CA ARG A 13 -8.38 9.34 -9.43
C ARG A 13 -7.90 9.23 -10.87
N ARG A 14 -6.61 9.46 -11.11
CA ARG A 14 -6.00 9.34 -12.42
C ARG A 14 -6.01 7.90 -12.94
N ALA A 15 -5.64 6.93 -12.10
CA ALA A 15 -5.70 5.52 -12.46
C ALA A 15 -7.12 5.11 -12.88
N ARG A 16 -8.17 5.61 -12.21
CA ARG A 16 -9.56 5.33 -12.62
C ARG A 16 -9.92 5.82 -14.03
N LEU A 17 -9.21 6.82 -14.55
CA LEU A 17 -9.42 7.34 -15.90
C LEU A 17 -8.60 6.57 -16.95
N ALA A 18 -7.58 5.83 -16.53
CA ALA A 18 -6.79 5.00 -17.43
C ALA A 18 -7.61 3.78 -17.88
N ALA A 19 -7.60 3.50 -19.18
CA ALA A 19 -8.31 2.37 -19.77
C ALA A 19 -7.51 1.06 -19.67
N ASP A 20 -6.18 1.16 -19.54
CA ASP A 20 -5.26 0.03 -19.50
C ASP A 20 -4.92 -0.34 -18.03
N PRO A 21 -5.15 -1.60 -17.60
CA PRO A 21 -4.74 -2.07 -16.27
C PRO A 21 -3.25 -1.93 -15.98
N ASP A 22 -2.38 -2.03 -16.98
CA ASP A 22 -0.94 -1.85 -16.78
C ASP A 22 -0.63 -0.37 -16.50
N GLU A 23 -1.25 0.57 -17.23
CA GLU A 23 -1.17 2.02 -16.95
C GLU A 23 -1.72 2.37 -15.55
N GLN A 24 -2.83 1.75 -15.15
CA GLN A 24 -3.39 1.91 -13.79
C GLN A 24 -2.37 1.50 -12.72
N MET A 25 -1.73 0.35 -12.92
CA MET A 25 -0.70 -0.17 -12.02
C MET A 25 0.49 0.79 -11.94
N GLU A 26 0.97 1.30 -13.07
CA GLU A 26 2.09 2.24 -13.11
C GLU A 26 1.78 3.51 -12.31
N ILE A 27 0.60 4.10 -12.50
CA ILE A 27 0.17 5.32 -11.79
C ILE A 27 0.10 5.06 -10.28
N LEU A 28 -0.55 3.96 -9.88
CA LEU A 28 -0.74 3.63 -8.46
C LEU A 28 0.58 3.31 -7.78
N MET A 29 1.45 2.54 -8.43
CA MET A 29 2.75 2.17 -7.89
C MET A 29 3.72 3.36 -7.83
N GLY A 30 3.68 4.24 -8.84
CA GLY A 30 4.41 5.51 -8.83
C GLY A 30 3.98 6.41 -7.68
N ALA A 31 2.67 6.59 -7.51
CA ALA A 31 2.11 7.38 -6.41
C ALA A 31 2.43 6.76 -5.03
N LEU A 32 2.44 5.43 -4.93
CA LEU A 32 2.80 4.72 -3.70
C LEU A 32 4.29 4.87 -3.36
N LEU A 33 5.17 4.77 -4.36
CA LEU A 33 6.61 4.94 -4.16
C LEU A 33 6.96 6.39 -3.79
N ALA A 34 6.24 7.38 -4.31
CA ALA A 34 6.43 8.79 -3.96
C ALA A 34 6.15 9.10 -2.46
N ARG A 35 5.53 8.17 -1.72
CA ARG A 35 5.31 8.33 -0.28
C ARG A 35 6.63 8.21 0.48
N ALA A 36 6.78 9.03 1.53
CA ALA A 36 7.94 8.94 2.43
C ALA A 36 7.93 7.63 3.24
N GLU A 37 6.75 7.20 3.66
CA GLU A 37 6.55 6.00 4.47
C GLU A 37 5.26 5.26 4.09
N TRP A 38 5.27 3.95 4.33
CA TRP A 38 4.12 3.08 4.20
C TRP A 38 3.69 2.61 5.58
N TYR A 39 2.38 2.47 5.79
CA TYR A 39 1.82 2.09 7.07
C TYR A 39 1.25 0.68 7.00
N PHE A 40 1.47 -0.07 8.08
CA PHE A 40 0.98 -1.43 8.23
C PHE A 40 0.20 -1.54 9.54
N LEU A 41 -0.88 -2.30 9.51
CA LEU A 41 -1.57 -2.70 10.74
C LEU A 41 -0.71 -3.75 11.46
N ASN A 42 -0.35 -3.50 12.72
CA ASN A 42 0.44 -4.41 13.51
C ASN A 42 -0.45 -5.45 14.18
N ILE A 43 -0.23 -6.73 13.90
CA ILE A 43 -0.85 -7.86 14.62
C ILE A 43 0.15 -8.55 15.56
N GLY A 44 1.41 -8.16 15.51
CA GLY A 44 2.48 -8.66 16.36
C GLY A 44 2.60 -7.90 17.67
N THR A 45 3.79 -7.99 18.28
CA THR A 45 4.10 -7.28 19.52
C THR A 45 4.92 -6.02 19.24
N ARG A 46 5.13 -5.18 20.26
CA ARG A 46 6.01 -4.00 20.15
C ARG A 46 7.45 -4.37 19.79
N HIS A 47 7.93 -5.53 20.24
CA HIS A 47 9.31 -5.98 20.04
C HIS A 47 9.48 -6.91 18.83
N ALA A 48 8.37 -7.41 18.28
CA ALA A 48 8.31 -8.22 17.08
C ALA A 48 7.06 -7.80 16.29
N PRO A 49 7.11 -6.65 15.59
CA PRO A 49 5.97 -6.18 14.81
C PRO A 49 5.72 -7.12 13.63
N GLU A 50 4.44 -7.37 13.35
CA GLU A 50 4.02 -8.21 12.23
C GLU A 50 2.89 -7.50 11.49
N ALA A 51 3.06 -7.31 10.18
CA ALA A 51 2.04 -6.71 9.33
C ALA A 51 0.85 -7.66 9.16
N ALA A 52 -0.35 -7.11 9.31
CA ALA A 52 -1.60 -7.81 9.10
C ALA A 52 -1.74 -8.31 7.66
N ARG A 53 -2.47 -9.42 7.51
CA ARG A 53 -2.79 -10.03 6.21
C ARG A 53 -4.29 -10.20 6.08
N VAL A 54 -4.77 -10.25 4.84
CA VAL A 54 -6.14 -10.60 4.49
C VAL A 54 -6.11 -11.73 3.48
N ASP A 55 -6.93 -12.77 3.68
CA ASP A 55 -7.07 -13.83 2.71
C ASP A 55 -7.96 -13.36 1.55
N MET A 56 -7.43 -13.41 0.34
CA MET A 56 -8.16 -13.27 -0.93
C MET A 56 -8.27 -14.63 -1.61
N ASP A 57 -9.04 -14.72 -2.69
CA ASP A 57 -9.33 -15.99 -3.37
C ASP A 57 -8.07 -16.76 -3.83
N ASP A 58 -7.00 -16.04 -4.15
CA ASP A 58 -5.71 -16.58 -4.60
C ASP A 58 -4.64 -16.66 -3.49
N GLY A 59 -4.98 -16.23 -2.27
CA GLY A 59 -4.19 -16.41 -1.04
C GLY A 59 -4.04 -15.13 -0.21
N PRO A 60 -3.11 -15.09 0.77
CA PRO A 60 -3.02 -13.98 1.71
C PRO A 60 -2.29 -12.77 1.10
N TYR A 61 -2.87 -11.60 1.27
CA TYR A 61 -2.32 -10.31 0.87
C TYR A 61 -1.91 -9.50 2.10
N LEU A 62 -0.79 -8.80 1.99
CA LEU A 62 -0.32 -7.89 3.04
C LEU A 62 -1.17 -6.63 3.05
N LEU A 63 -1.69 -6.24 4.21
CA LEU A 63 -2.46 -5.01 4.36
C LEU A 63 -1.52 -3.80 4.45
N LEU A 64 -1.64 -2.90 3.50
CA LEU A 64 -0.84 -1.69 3.40
C LEU A 64 -1.74 -0.46 3.33
N PHE A 65 -1.32 0.62 3.98
CA PHE A 65 -2.02 1.89 3.99
C PHE A 65 -1.08 3.02 3.59
N THR A 66 -1.61 3.99 2.85
CA THR A 66 -0.84 5.14 2.35
C THR A 66 -0.80 6.31 3.34
N SER A 67 -1.67 6.29 4.34
CA SER A 67 -1.71 7.24 5.45
C SER A 67 -2.27 6.58 6.71
N PRO A 68 -2.01 7.13 7.90
CA PRO A 68 -2.62 6.63 9.14
C PRO A 68 -4.15 6.80 9.11
N ASP A 69 -4.68 7.84 8.46
CA ASP A 69 -6.13 8.10 8.39
C ASP A 69 -6.88 7.00 7.63
N LYS A 70 -6.31 6.47 6.55
CA LYS A 70 -6.91 5.35 5.80
C LYS A 70 -6.98 4.09 6.66
N LEU A 71 -5.98 3.88 7.52
CA LEU A 71 -5.99 2.80 8.51
C LEU A 71 -7.11 3.02 9.54
N HIS A 72 -7.28 4.25 10.04
CA HIS A 72 -8.34 4.58 11.00
C HIS A 72 -9.75 4.33 10.42
N ASN A 73 -9.98 4.71 9.16
CA ASN A 73 -11.25 4.44 8.46
C ASN A 73 -11.61 2.95 8.41
N LEU A 74 -10.63 2.08 8.13
CA LEU A 74 -10.85 0.62 8.18
C LEU A 74 -11.22 0.16 9.60
N THR A 75 -10.58 0.74 10.62
CA THR A 75 -10.84 0.37 12.00
C THR A 75 -12.21 0.82 12.51
N ASP A 76 -12.69 1.99 12.07
CA ASP A 76 -14.01 2.49 12.44
C ASP A 76 -15.12 1.64 11.81
N LEU A 77 -14.92 1.16 10.57
CA LEU A 77 -15.80 0.16 9.94
C LEU A 77 -15.85 -1.16 10.73
N ARG A 78 -14.75 -1.57 11.37
CA ARG A 78 -14.73 -2.76 12.24
C ARG A 78 -15.37 -2.51 13.61
N ARG A 79 -15.21 -1.32 14.19
CA ARG A 79 -15.83 -0.94 15.47
C ARG A 79 -17.36 -0.85 15.36
N GLY A 80 -17.90 -0.45 14.20
CA GLY A 80 -19.34 -0.50 13.94
C GLY A 80 -19.95 -1.91 13.90
N CYS A 81 -19.12 -2.97 13.85
CA CYS A 81 -19.57 -4.36 13.70
C CYS A 81 -19.35 -5.23 14.96
N ARG A 82 -18.86 -4.67 16.08
CA ARG A 82 -18.68 -5.41 17.35
C ARG A 82 -18.84 -4.47 18.53
N GLU A 83 -19.94 -4.62 19.26
CA GLU A 83 -20.33 -3.80 20.42
C GLU A 83 -19.44 -3.98 21.68
N ASP A 84 -18.44 -4.87 21.68
CA ASP A 84 -17.76 -5.30 22.91
C ASP A 84 -16.29 -4.87 23.09
N TYR A 85 -15.81 -3.82 22.42
CA TYR A 85 -14.49 -3.24 22.73
C TYR A 85 -14.62 -1.96 23.54
N GLU A 86 -14.79 -2.10 24.85
CA GLU A 86 -14.53 -1.03 25.82
C GLU A 86 -13.02 -0.69 25.80
N SER A 87 -12.68 0.39 25.09
CA SER A 87 -11.54 1.30 25.29
C SER A 87 -10.82 1.66 23.98
N PRO A 88 -10.56 2.96 23.70
CA PRO A 88 -10.03 3.44 22.44
C PRO A 88 -8.49 3.37 22.45
N ALA A 89 -7.91 2.18 22.62
CA ALA A 89 -6.50 2.05 22.26
C ALA A 89 -6.41 2.22 20.72
N PRO A 90 -5.58 3.14 20.19
CA PRO A 90 -5.29 3.14 18.76
C PRO A 90 -4.76 1.75 18.42
N MET A 91 -5.36 1.10 17.42
CA MET A 91 -4.85 -0.20 16.96
C MET A 91 -3.37 -0.01 16.61
N PRO A 92 -2.48 -0.89 17.10
CA PRO A 92 -1.06 -0.69 16.90
C PRO A 92 -0.79 -0.73 15.40
N ASN A 93 -0.17 0.33 14.89
CA ASN A 93 0.37 0.39 13.54
C ASN A 93 1.88 0.59 13.63
N PHE A 94 2.56 0.37 12.53
CA PHE A 94 3.93 0.82 12.36
C PHE A 94 4.09 1.39 10.96
N SER A 95 4.92 2.42 10.85
CA SER A 95 5.35 2.94 9.57
C SER A 95 6.74 2.43 9.24
N ILE A 96 6.99 2.19 7.96
CA ILE A 96 8.31 1.86 7.43
C ILE A 96 8.63 2.87 6.34
N PRO A 97 9.83 3.49 6.34
CA PRO A 97 10.28 4.31 5.22
C PRO A 97 10.16 3.56 3.89
N CYS A 98 9.64 4.21 2.86
CA CYS A 98 9.20 3.57 1.62
C CYS A 98 10.18 2.52 1.05
N LEU A 99 11.46 2.86 0.90
CA LEU A 99 12.46 1.92 0.37
C LEU A 99 12.64 0.68 1.24
N LYS A 100 12.63 0.86 2.57
CA LYS A 100 12.68 -0.27 3.52
C LYS A 100 11.38 -1.07 3.50
N ALA A 101 10.25 -0.42 3.24
CA ALA A 101 8.95 -1.07 3.13
C ALA A 101 8.89 -1.94 1.85
N VAL A 102 9.45 -1.45 0.74
CA VAL A 102 9.65 -2.22 -0.48
C VAL A 102 10.48 -3.48 -0.21
N ASP A 103 11.65 -3.32 0.43
CA ASP A 103 12.51 -4.46 0.77
C ASP A 103 11.83 -5.45 1.71
N TYR A 104 11.07 -4.95 2.69
CA TYR A 104 10.27 -5.78 3.59
C TYR A 104 9.23 -6.61 2.83
N CYS A 105 8.48 -5.99 1.93
CA CYS A 105 7.47 -6.66 1.10
C CYS A 105 8.09 -7.72 0.17
N LEU A 106 9.22 -7.38 -0.49
CA LEU A 106 9.93 -8.33 -1.35
C LEU A 106 10.50 -9.50 -0.56
N GLY A 107 11.08 -9.24 0.63
CA GLY A 107 11.60 -10.28 1.51
C GLY A 107 10.53 -11.28 1.98
N LEU A 108 9.31 -10.79 2.26
CA LEU A 108 8.16 -11.65 2.56
C LEU A 108 7.76 -12.50 1.35
N GLY A 109 7.79 -11.93 0.15
CA GLY A 109 7.56 -12.65 -1.11
C GLY A 109 8.64 -13.71 -1.40
N ASP A 110 9.91 -13.41 -1.13
CA ASP A 110 11.04 -14.35 -1.32
C ASP A 110 10.98 -15.52 -0.34
N ALA A 111 10.69 -15.24 0.93
CA ALA A 111 10.47 -16.27 1.94
C ALA A 111 9.31 -17.21 1.54
N ALA A 112 8.27 -16.64 0.94
CA ALA A 112 7.12 -17.37 0.44
C ALA A 112 7.45 -18.26 -0.79
N LEU A 113 8.36 -17.84 -1.66
CA LEU A 113 8.85 -18.64 -2.79
C LEU A 113 9.83 -19.76 -2.35
N ALA A 114 10.64 -19.50 -1.34
CA ALA A 114 11.61 -20.46 -0.80
C ALA A 114 10.94 -21.56 0.05
N ALA A 115 9.81 -21.25 0.68
CA ALA A 115 8.98 -22.24 1.37
C ALA A 115 8.25 -23.11 0.33
N ALA A 116 8.86 -24.25 -0.02
CA ALA A 116 8.16 -25.33 -0.73
C ALA A 116 6.80 -25.64 -0.05
N PRO A 117 5.78 -26.16 -0.77
CA PRO A 117 4.42 -26.40 -0.25
C PRO A 117 4.31 -27.45 0.88
N SER A 118 5.41 -27.77 1.56
CA SER A 118 5.59 -28.90 2.47
C SER A 118 5.79 -28.51 3.93
N ALA A 119 5.68 -27.23 4.32
CA ALA A 119 5.80 -26.82 5.73
C ALA A 119 4.42 -26.85 6.43
N PRO A 120 4.15 -27.83 7.32
CA PRO A 120 2.94 -27.83 8.14
C PRO A 120 3.13 -26.80 9.25
N GLY A 121 2.77 -25.56 8.94
CA GLY A 121 3.01 -24.43 9.85
C GLY A 121 3.01 -23.08 9.16
N GLY A 122 2.00 -22.81 8.33
CA GLY A 122 1.36 -21.50 8.19
C GLY A 122 2.21 -20.23 8.07
N ALA A 123 3.46 -20.27 7.60
CA ALA A 123 4.13 -19.08 7.06
C ALA A 123 3.44 -18.78 5.72
N ALA A 124 2.22 -18.23 5.83
CA ALA A 124 1.28 -18.14 4.73
C ALA A 124 1.89 -17.25 3.64
N VAL A 125 2.16 -17.89 2.50
CA VAL A 125 2.79 -17.34 1.30
C VAL A 125 2.09 -16.03 0.91
N VAL A 126 2.73 -14.88 1.15
CA VAL A 126 2.14 -13.58 0.78
C VAL A 126 2.05 -13.50 -0.76
N ARG A 127 0.83 -13.45 -1.27
CA ARG A 127 0.51 -13.44 -2.70
C ARG A 127 0.52 -12.05 -3.31
N GLY A 128 0.34 -11.03 -2.50
CA GLY A 128 0.38 -9.65 -2.97
C GLY A 128 0.22 -8.62 -1.86
N LEU A 129 0.05 -7.37 -2.27
CA LEU A 129 -0.23 -6.22 -1.41
C LEU A 129 -1.68 -5.81 -1.61
N PHE A 130 -2.45 -5.67 -0.53
CA PHE A 130 -3.79 -5.12 -0.57
C PHE A 130 -3.79 -3.76 0.10
N ILE A 131 -3.98 -2.73 -0.71
CA ILE A 131 -3.64 -1.36 -0.35
C ILE A 131 -4.92 -0.55 -0.17
N ASN A 132 -4.97 0.21 0.93
CA ASN A 132 -6.13 1.02 1.35
C ASN A 132 -7.47 0.26 1.24
N PRO A 133 -7.63 -0.88 1.93
CA PRO A 133 -8.91 -1.61 1.98
C PRO A 133 -10.07 -0.67 2.38
N GLY A 134 -11.12 -0.63 1.57
CA GLY A 134 -12.22 0.33 1.67
C GLY A 134 -12.65 0.85 0.28
N ASP A 135 -13.05 2.13 0.20
CA ASP A 135 -13.63 2.76 -1.00
C ASP A 135 -12.70 2.79 -2.24
N TYR A 136 -11.40 2.56 -2.04
CA TYR A 136 -10.36 2.65 -3.07
C TYR A 136 -9.35 1.50 -2.96
N ALA A 137 -9.80 0.31 -2.57
CA ALA A 137 -8.93 -0.82 -2.40
C ALA A 137 -8.33 -1.28 -3.73
N PHE A 138 -7.03 -1.58 -3.74
CA PHE A 138 -6.36 -2.18 -4.90
C PHE A 138 -5.43 -3.31 -4.45
N ALA A 139 -5.42 -4.37 -5.25
CA ALA A 139 -4.63 -5.57 -5.01
C ALA A 139 -3.49 -5.61 -6.03
N VAL A 140 -2.26 -5.74 -5.56
CA VAL A 140 -1.07 -5.85 -6.41
C VAL A 140 -0.45 -7.22 -6.16
N PRO A 141 -0.52 -8.16 -7.12
CA PRO A 141 0.17 -9.44 -7.02
C PRO A 141 1.67 -9.24 -6.79
N MET A 142 2.27 -10.09 -5.96
CA MET A 142 3.67 -9.97 -5.56
C MET A 142 4.63 -10.07 -6.75
N GLU A 143 4.27 -10.86 -7.77
CA GLU A 143 5.02 -10.96 -9.03
C GLU A 143 5.05 -9.62 -9.79
N ARG A 144 3.89 -8.96 -9.92
CA ARG A 144 3.78 -7.65 -10.56
C ARG A 144 4.48 -6.56 -9.75
N PHE A 145 4.35 -6.60 -8.43
CA PHE A 145 5.08 -5.71 -7.53
C PHE A 145 6.60 -5.86 -7.74
N ARG A 146 7.11 -7.09 -7.75
CA ARG A 146 8.53 -7.36 -7.98
C ARG A 146 9.00 -6.87 -9.34
N GLN A 147 8.26 -7.16 -10.41
CA GLN A 147 8.60 -6.70 -11.75
C GLN A 147 8.71 -5.18 -11.79
N TYR A 148 7.70 -4.48 -11.27
CA TYR A 148 7.69 -3.02 -11.22
C TYR A 148 8.87 -2.45 -10.43
N ILE A 149 9.18 -3.01 -9.25
CA ILE A 149 10.32 -2.56 -8.43
C ILE A 149 11.64 -2.82 -9.13
N THR A 150 11.80 -3.95 -9.81
CA THR A 150 13.01 -4.23 -10.61
C THR A 150 13.18 -3.19 -11.70
N ASP A 151 12.14 -2.95 -12.52
CA ASP A 151 12.18 -1.98 -13.60
C ASP A 151 12.46 -0.56 -13.08
N TRP A 152 11.84 -0.19 -11.96
CA TRP A 152 12.05 1.11 -11.31
C TRP A 152 13.48 1.27 -10.78
N ARG A 153 14.07 0.22 -10.21
CA ARG A 153 15.47 0.22 -9.73
C ARG A 153 16.46 0.30 -10.89
N GLU A 154 16.24 -0.43 -11.97
CA GLU A 154 17.07 -0.40 -13.18
C GLU A 154 17.10 0.99 -13.83
N ARG A 155 16.01 1.75 -13.70
CA ARG A 155 15.90 3.14 -14.17
C ARG A 155 16.50 4.18 -13.22
N GLY A 156 17.21 3.76 -12.17
CA GLY A 156 17.94 4.64 -11.26
C GLY A 156 17.20 4.99 -9.96
N GLY A 157 16.02 4.41 -9.70
CA GLY A 157 15.38 4.48 -8.39
C GLY A 157 15.06 5.89 -7.89
N HIS A 158 14.91 6.86 -8.79
CA HIS A 158 14.60 8.24 -8.41
C HIS A 158 13.12 8.35 -8.03
N LEU A 159 12.86 8.78 -6.79
CA LEU A 159 11.54 9.05 -6.21
C LEU A 159 10.82 10.28 -6.85
N GLY A 160 11.23 10.71 -8.05
CA GLY A 160 10.75 11.96 -8.64
C GLY A 160 10.67 12.01 -10.16
N GLN A 161 11.16 11.01 -10.90
CA GLN A 161 11.02 10.93 -12.37
C GLN A 161 11.15 9.47 -12.81
N GLY A 162 10.21 8.94 -13.61
CA GLY A 162 10.53 7.76 -14.45
C GLY A 162 9.54 6.59 -14.57
N PHE A 163 8.34 6.69 -13.99
CA PHE A 163 7.16 5.94 -14.46
C PHE A 163 6.06 6.98 -14.51
N LEU A 164 5.28 7.04 -15.60
CA LEU A 164 4.21 8.01 -15.90
C LEU A 164 3.53 8.69 -14.68
N ILE A 165 4.25 9.57 -13.98
CA ILE A 165 3.73 10.85 -13.54
C ILE A 165 4.10 11.70 -14.74
N PRO A 166 3.32 11.66 -15.85
CA PRO A 166 3.59 12.61 -16.90
C PRO A 166 3.62 13.97 -16.24
N ASN A 167 4.56 14.77 -16.72
CA ASN A 167 4.71 16.17 -16.40
C ASN A 167 3.48 16.92 -16.96
N THR A 168 2.32 16.60 -16.40
CA THR A 168 1.00 17.15 -16.69
C THR A 168 0.49 17.55 -15.34
N SER A 169 0.99 18.66 -14.84
CA SER A 169 0.20 19.42 -13.91
C SER A 169 -1.16 19.61 -14.55
N THR A 170 -2.16 18.94 -14.00
CA THR A 170 -3.51 19.43 -14.23
C THR A 170 -3.60 20.75 -13.47
N GLU A 171 -4.44 21.69 -13.92
CA GLU A 171 -4.64 22.97 -13.20
C GLU A 171 -5.00 22.72 -11.72
N GLU A 172 -5.54 21.54 -11.40
CA GLU A 172 -5.82 21.07 -10.04
C GLU A 172 -4.54 20.73 -9.25
N ASP A 173 -3.55 20.04 -9.84
CA ASP A 173 -2.26 19.75 -9.19
C ASP A 173 -1.42 21.01 -8.96
N ASP A 174 -1.41 21.93 -9.94
CA ASP A 174 -0.76 23.24 -9.82
C ASP A 174 -1.43 24.08 -8.73
N PHE A 175 -2.75 24.04 -8.64
CA PHE A 175 -3.50 24.74 -7.60
C PHE A 175 -3.09 24.27 -6.20
N TYR A 176 -3.00 22.95 -5.95
CA TYR A 176 -2.60 22.43 -4.64
C TYR A 176 -1.11 22.67 -4.32
N GLN A 177 -0.22 22.56 -5.31
CA GLN A 177 1.20 22.87 -5.12
C GLN A 177 1.49 24.36 -4.89
N GLU A 178 0.87 25.27 -5.64
CA GLU A 178 1.08 26.72 -5.50
C GLU A 178 0.54 27.27 -4.16
N HIS A 179 -0.48 26.63 -3.59
CA HIS A 179 -1.10 27.06 -2.33
C HIS A 179 -0.53 26.37 -1.09
N GLY A 180 0.45 25.47 -1.25
CA GLY A 180 1.13 24.79 -0.14
C GLY A 180 0.18 23.91 0.68
N LEU A 181 -0.74 23.22 0.01
CA LEU A 181 -1.77 22.36 0.61
C LEU A 181 -1.51 20.88 0.30
#